data_AF-A0AB38LMC1-F1
#
_entry.id   AF-A0AB38LMC1-F1
#
_cell.length_a   1.000
_cell.length_b   1.000
_cell.length_c   1.000
_cell.angle_alpha   90.00
_cell.angle_beta   90.00
_cell.angle_gamma   90.00
#
_symmetry.space_group_name_H-M   'P 1'
#
loop_
_entity.id
_entity.type
_entity.pdbx_description
1 polymer ?
#
loop_
_entity_poly.entity_id
_entity_poly.type
_entity_poly.pdbx_seq_one_letter_code
_entity_poly.pdbx_strand_id
1 'polypeptide(L)'
;MADITLPSSLLQPRDENEADTLLSVLGRIHDERGHFRHITEQGLQAEIAANENEEESPDTDEDEDSAEVDGAEGKDRREQLWTARAEMRQHVDSARNEALIALDFVSLLLSKDAPKQAELTMSPHLKQFIKPGTLAMDVWHNAQPDKEQQKLDDTIARSWRMQSLQASADSLLGAATRLEKNVRRETHYWEQVLSVSDKGWSISRLPRERHNLGVRFGFLEALGEFRDRGLAALRSDEDGNVLLDKGMGNNSKVLRVRIQKGDTIIGVSQMPDTSADSESALEARIRHARDSLYEEELFHEIIRESRSLASYGVDMRESIIRLPTRLSPTASLSASETHEVLIDLLPLTDIETKPREKQSEDAWAQAIALALRLFLSYTHRERLVRRSELPQPMSSVKRDTPVASIMRPVLTLLQHRTVLADISTYLQRIHKTLDAASVEASIETAPFDPALLRSAETIDALMQRGLTPIHSRLKVSLKVPHLSEALEFGIEVRTSISPPAFGSAMLVTSPIGLSRVEIPDIQELQDYLNTAIANALGQGIINKLTGWTLNDRCGVLGKANSNDKIGIEVHAGEDSAHDGLILRTPKDRFEWKAQDEMKQNGFWETVKQEVWNGA
;
A
#
# COMPACT_ATOMS: atom_id res chain seq x y z
N MET A 1 32.44 -70.05 -39.40
CA MET A 1 32.54 -69.02 -40.45
C MET A 1 31.28 -68.18 -40.37
N ALA A 2 31.47 -66.89 -40.10
CA ALA A 2 30.60 -65.74 -40.35
C ALA A 2 29.19 -65.66 -39.70
N ASP A 3 29.09 -64.62 -38.89
CA ASP A 3 27.94 -63.77 -38.50
C ASP A 3 26.77 -63.67 -39.49
N ILE A 4 25.57 -63.40 -38.95
CA ILE A 4 24.79 -62.15 -39.18
C ILE A 4 23.65 -62.10 -38.16
N THR A 5 23.67 -61.05 -37.33
CA THR A 5 22.57 -60.54 -36.51
C THR A 5 21.77 -59.48 -37.28
N LEU A 6 20.56 -59.18 -36.78
CA LEU A 6 19.70 -57.98 -36.99
C LEU A 6 18.37 -58.24 -37.77
N PRO A 7 17.31 -57.39 -37.60
CA PRO A 7 16.18 -57.60 -36.68
C PRO A 7 14.82 -57.19 -37.33
N SER A 8 13.83 -56.81 -36.51
CA SER A 8 12.67 -55.93 -36.81
C SER A 8 11.69 -56.33 -37.93
N SER A 9 10.66 -57.12 -37.58
CA SER A 9 9.37 -57.07 -38.30
C SER A 9 8.21 -57.69 -37.50
N LEU A 10 7.62 -56.94 -36.58
CA LEU A 10 6.20 -57.07 -36.23
C LEU A 10 5.55 -55.67 -36.17
N LEU A 11 5.85 -54.85 -37.18
CA LEU A 11 4.93 -53.78 -37.58
C LEU A 11 3.97 -54.39 -38.59
N GLN A 12 2.71 -54.54 -38.17
CA GLN A 12 1.64 -54.77 -39.14
C GLN A 12 1.55 -53.58 -40.10
N PRO A 13 1.25 -53.81 -41.39
CA PRO A 13 1.10 -52.73 -42.35
C PRO A 13 -0.08 -51.84 -41.94
N ARG A 14 0.15 -50.52 -41.92
CA ARG A 14 -0.91 -49.51 -41.79
C ARG A 14 -1.80 -49.58 -43.02
N ASP A 15 -3.05 -50.00 -42.84
CA ASP A 15 -4.09 -49.74 -43.84
C ASP A 15 -4.45 -48.24 -43.76
N GLU A 16 -4.16 -47.50 -44.82
CA GLU A 16 -4.46 -46.07 -45.01
C GLU A 16 -5.94 -45.81 -45.30
N ASN A 17 -6.87 -46.50 -44.62
CA ASN A 17 -8.30 -46.34 -44.81
C ASN A 17 -8.98 -45.94 -43.50
N GLU A 18 -9.60 -44.76 -43.56
CA GLU A 18 -10.16 -43.95 -42.47
C GLU A 18 -9.09 -43.19 -41.69
N ALA A 19 -8.93 -41.92 -42.08
CA ALA A 19 -8.28 -40.92 -41.27
C ALA A 19 -8.69 -41.12 -39.81
N ASP A 20 -7.71 -41.42 -38.95
CA ASP A 20 -7.80 -41.22 -37.52
C ASP A 20 -8.50 -39.88 -37.33
N THR A 21 -9.78 -39.92 -36.98
CA THR A 21 -10.62 -38.73 -36.95
C THR A 21 -9.91 -37.79 -35.99
N LEU A 22 -9.65 -36.53 -36.36
CA LEU A 22 -8.86 -35.63 -35.50
C LEU A 22 -9.30 -35.65 -34.03
N LEU A 23 -10.57 -35.96 -33.76
CA LEU A 23 -11.13 -36.25 -32.44
C LEU A 23 -10.47 -37.42 -31.68
N SER A 24 -10.15 -38.56 -32.31
CA SER A 24 -9.44 -39.68 -31.69
C SER A 24 -7.98 -39.33 -31.38
N VAL A 25 -7.31 -38.61 -32.30
CA VAL A 25 -5.94 -38.11 -32.08
C VAL A 25 -5.93 -37.04 -30.99
N LEU A 26 -6.89 -36.12 -30.98
CA LEU A 26 -7.04 -35.11 -29.93
C LEU A 26 -7.36 -35.75 -28.58
N GLY A 27 -8.22 -36.78 -28.54
CA GLY A 27 -8.50 -37.54 -27.32
C GLY A 27 -7.24 -38.21 -26.79
N ARG A 28 -6.50 -38.89 -27.67
CA ARG A 28 -5.23 -39.54 -27.31
C ARG A 28 -4.18 -38.55 -26.81
N ILE A 29 -4.01 -37.39 -27.47
CA ILE A 29 -3.08 -36.35 -27.01
C ILE A 29 -3.53 -35.76 -25.68
N HIS A 30 -4.83 -35.60 -25.47
CA HIS A 30 -5.37 -35.13 -24.19
C HIS A 30 -5.11 -36.13 -23.06
N ASP A 31 -5.22 -37.43 -23.32
CA ASP A 31 -4.97 -38.48 -22.33
C ASP A 31 -3.47 -38.68 -22.05
N GLU A 32 -2.62 -38.57 -23.08
CA GLU A 32 -1.16 -38.74 -22.96
C GLU A 32 -0.46 -37.49 -22.39
N ARG A 33 -0.90 -36.28 -22.75
CA ARG A 33 -0.18 -35.01 -22.45
C ARG A 33 -1.02 -33.97 -21.72
N GLY A 34 -2.26 -34.30 -21.36
CA GLY A 34 -3.16 -33.40 -20.66
C GLY A 34 -3.63 -32.22 -21.51
N HIS A 35 -3.74 -31.05 -20.89
CA HIS A 35 -4.34 -29.89 -21.56
C HIS A 35 -3.42 -29.29 -22.63
N PHE A 36 -3.94 -29.10 -23.86
CA PHE A 36 -3.21 -28.58 -25.04
C PHE A 36 -2.43 -27.28 -24.83
N ARG A 37 -2.76 -26.51 -23.80
CA ARG A 37 -2.07 -25.25 -23.48
C ARG A 37 -0.62 -25.46 -22.98
N HIS A 38 -0.32 -26.62 -22.42
CA HIS A 38 1.02 -26.95 -21.92
C HIS A 38 1.91 -27.57 -23.02
N ILE A 39 1.32 -27.94 -24.16
CA ILE A 39 2.03 -28.49 -25.31
C ILE A 39 2.66 -27.33 -26.07
N THR A 40 3.92 -27.03 -25.78
CA THR A 40 4.71 -26.03 -26.51
C THR A 40 5.65 -26.71 -27.49
N GLU A 41 5.84 -26.10 -28.66
CA GLU A 41 6.72 -26.64 -29.71
C GLU A 41 8.16 -26.86 -29.21
N GLN A 42 8.65 -25.97 -28.34
CA GLN A 42 9.98 -26.09 -27.73
C GLN A 42 10.07 -27.29 -26.78
N GLY A 43 9.03 -27.56 -25.99
CA GLY A 43 8.96 -28.75 -25.13
C GLY A 43 8.93 -30.04 -25.94
N LEU A 44 8.17 -30.06 -27.05
CA LEU A 44 8.10 -31.21 -27.95
C LEU A 44 9.43 -31.47 -28.67
N GLN A 45 10.13 -30.42 -29.10
CA GLN A 45 11.45 -30.55 -29.71
C GLN A 45 12.49 -31.09 -28.73
N ALA A 46 12.42 -30.68 -27.45
CA ALA A 46 13.28 -31.20 -26.40
C ALA A 46 12.98 -32.68 -26.09
N GLU A 47 11.70 -33.07 -26.04
CA GLU A 47 11.28 -34.47 -25.84
C GLU A 47 11.70 -35.36 -27.02
N ILE A 48 11.53 -34.90 -28.26
CA ILE A 48 11.99 -35.64 -29.44
C ILE A 48 13.51 -35.78 -29.43
N ALA A 49 14.24 -34.71 -29.08
CA ALA A 49 15.70 -34.75 -28.97
C ALA A 49 16.19 -35.62 -27.80
N ALA A 50 15.43 -35.73 -26.71
CA ALA A 50 15.73 -36.65 -25.60
C ALA A 50 15.51 -38.11 -26.02
N ASN A 51 14.38 -38.39 -26.68
CA ASN A 51 14.02 -39.72 -27.15
C ASN A 51 14.93 -40.20 -28.32
N GLU A 52 15.45 -39.28 -29.15
CA GLU A 52 16.48 -39.56 -30.16
C GLU A 52 17.85 -39.88 -29.54
N ASN A 53 18.11 -39.44 -28.30
CA ASN A 53 19.35 -39.72 -27.57
C ASN A 53 19.24 -40.94 -26.63
N GLU A 54 18.04 -41.51 -26.44
CA GLU A 54 17.78 -42.64 -25.52
C GLU A 54 18.00 -44.03 -26.13
N GLU A 55 18.47 -44.16 -27.39
CA GLU A 55 18.90 -45.47 -27.93
C GLU A 55 20.23 -45.97 -27.32
N GLU A 56 20.91 -45.21 -26.45
CA GLU A 56 22.13 -45.66 -25.74
C GLU A 56 22.23 -45.17 -24.28
N SER A 57 21.41 -45.71 -23.35
CA SER A 57 21.86 -45.95 -21.95
C SER A 57 20.84 -46.78 -21.14
N PRO A 58 21.28 -47.74 -20.30
CA PRO A 58 20.39 -48.48 -19.40
C PRO A 58 20.16 -47.71 -18.08
N ASP A 59 18.92 -47.79 -17.59
CA ASP A 59 18.43 -47.60 -16.22
C ASP A 59 19.19 -46.62 -15.33
N THR A 60 18.62 -45.44 -15.12
CA THR A 60 18.83 -44.68 -13.89
C THR A 60 17.48 -44.16 -13.41
N ASP A 61 16.99 -44.75 -12.32
CA ASP A 61 15.87 -44.24 -11.53
C ASP A 61 16.20 -42.83 -11.05
N GLU A 62 15.53 -41.82 -11.61
CA GLU A 62 15.41 -40.50 -11.00
C GLU A 62 13.94 -40.19 -10.76
N ASP A 63 13.59 -40.17 -9.47
CA ASP A 63 12.34 -39.66 -8.92
C ASP A 63 12.15 -38.21 -9.37
N GLU A 64 11.32 -37.99 -10.40
CA GLU A 64 10.79 -36.65 -10.69
C GLU A 64 9.51 -36.42 -9.90
N ASP A 65 9.66 -35.58 -8.87
CA ASP A 65 8.61 -34.89 -8.15
C ASP A 65 7.60 -34.28 -9.13
N SER A 66 6.45 -34.94 -9.27
CA SER A 66 5.26 -34.34 -9.87
C SER A 66 4.78 -33.21 -8.96
N ALA A 67 5.20 -31.99 -9.26
CA ALA A 67 4.54 -30.78 -8.78
C ALA A 67 3.11 -30.76 -9.36
N GLU A 68 2.19 -31.35 -8.61
CA GLU A 68 0.78 -31.41 -8.95
C GLU A 68 0.23 -30.00 -9.15
N VAL A 69 -0.36 -29.84 -10.34
CA VAL A 69 -1.07 -28.64 -10.75
C VAL A 69 -2.40 -28.62 -9.98
N ASP A 70 -2.41 -27.88 -8.88
CA ASP A 70 -3.49 -27.64 -7.90
C ASP A 70 -4.86 -27.16 -8.49
N GLY A 71 -4.98 -27.11 -9.82
CA GLY A 71 -6.22 -26.80 -10.55
C GLY A 71 -6.92 -28.01 -11.19
N ALA A 72 -6.31 -29.20 -11.17
CA ALA A 72 -6.83 -30.41 -11.83
C ALA A 72 -7.80 -31.21 -10.94
N GLU A 73 -7.50 -31.36 -9.65
CA GLU A 73 -8.30 -32.19 -8.72
C GLU A 73 -9.75 -31.71 -8.56
N GLY A 74 -9.97 -30.40 -8.54
CA GLY A 74 -11.30 -29.82 -8.39
C GLY A 74 -12.24 -30.06 -9.58
N LYS A 75 -11.68 -30.23 -10.79
CA LYS A 75 -12.44 -30.60 -11.99
C LYS A 75 -12.73 -32.10 -12.02
N ASP A 76 -11.73 -32.91 -11.70
CA ASP A 76 -11.85 -34.36 -11.62
C ASP A 76 -12.89 -34.77 -10.55
N ARG A 77 -12.85 -34.17 -9.36
CA ARG A 77 -13.87 -34.43 -8.32
C ARG A 77 -15.29 -34.06 -8.74
N ARG A 78 -15.46 -32.98 -9.51
CA ARG A 78 -16.79 -32.62 -10.05
C ARG A 78 -17.27 -33.65 -11.05
N GLU A 79 -16.37 -34.09 -11.93
CA GLU A 79 -16.67 -35.09 -12.94
C GLU A 79 -17.01 -36.45 -12.30
N GLN A 80 -16.22 -36.89 -11.32
CA GLN A 80 -16.50 -38.06 -10.49
C GLN A 80 -17.86 -37.97 -9.77
N LEU A 81 -18.25 -36.78 -9.28
CA LEU A 81 -19.58 -36.59 -8.69
C LEU A 81 -20.70 -36.66 -9.73
N TRP A 82 -20.44 -36.17 -10.95
CA TRP A 82 -21.40 -36.26 -12.06
C TRP A 82 -21.58 -37.70 -12.53
N THR A 83 -20.50 -38.47 -12.68
CA THR A 83 -20.55 -39.89 -13.04
C THR A 83 -21.26 -40.70 -11.97
N ALA A 84 -20.88 -40.56 -10.70
CA ALA A 84 -21.55 -41.24 -9.59
C ALA A 84 -23.05 -40.90 -9.51
N ARG A 85 -23.42 -39.66 -9.80
CA ARG A 85 -24.83 -39.25 -9.88
C ARG A 85 -25.56 -39.91 -11.06
N ALA A 86 -24.91 -40.03 -12.20
CA ALA A 86 -25.50 -40.67 -13.38
C ALA A 86 -25.71 -42.17 -13.15
N GLU A 87 -24.73 -42.86 -12.58
CA GLU A 87 -24.81 -44.28 -12.21
C GLU A 87 -25.93 -44.53 -11.20
N MET A 88 -25.99 -43.73 -10.13
CA MET A 88 -27.06 -43.81 -9.14
C MET A 88 -28.44 -43.66 -9.79
N ARG A 89 -28.58 -42.71 -10.72
CA ARG A 89 -29.84 -42.50 -11.45
C ARG A 89 -30.20 -43.72 -12.30
N GLN A 90 -29.23 -44.30 -13.02
CA GLN A 90 -29.45 -45.50 -13.82
C GLN A 90 -29.92 -46.68 -12.97
N HIS A 91 -29.28 -46.93 -11.82
CA HIS A 91 -29.69 -48.01 -10.91
C HIS A 91 -31.11 -47.79 -10.36
N VAL A 92 -31.43 -46.55 -9.95
CA VAL A 92 -32.77 -46.19 -9.46
C VAL A 92 -33.82 -46.34 -10.57
N ASP A 93 -33.51 -45.92 -11.80
CA ASP A 93 -34.43 -46.06 -12.93
C ASP A 93 -34.67 -47.52 -13.31
N SER A 94 -33.63 -48.37 -13.27
CA SER A 94 -33.77 -49.82 -13.49
C SER A 94 -34.66 -50.47 -12.42
N ALA A 95 -34.37 -50.22 -11.14
CA ALA A 95 -35.16 -50.76 -10.04
C ALA A 95 -36.63 -50.27 -10.08
N ARG A 96 -36.83 -49.00 -10.45
CA ARG A 96 -38.17 -48.43 -10.66
C ARG A 96 -38.90 -49.15 -11.79
N ASN A 97 -38.24 -49.40 -12.92
CA ASN A 97 -38.85 -50.10 -14.05
C ASN A 97 -39.27 -51.52 -13.67
N GLU A 98 -38.41 -52.27 -12.96
CA GLU A 98 -38.76 -53.62 -12.46
C GLU A 98 -39.96 -53.60 -11.51
N ALA A 99 -39.99 -52.64 -10.58
CA ALA A 99 -41.12 -52.48 -9.67
C ALA A 99 -42.42 -52.11 -10.41
N LEU A 100 -42.35 -51.30 -11.47
CA LEU A 100 -43.49 -50.95 -12.31
C LEU A 100 -44.00 -52.15 -13.12
N ILE A 101 -43.11 -53.00 -13.63
CA ILE A 101 -43.49 -54.26 -14.31
C ILE A 101 -44.20 -55.19 -13.32
N ALA A 102 -43.70 -55.33 -12.09
CA ALA A 102 -44.35 -56.13 -11.05
C ALA A 102 -45.73 -55.56 -10.66
N LEU A 103 -45.83 -54.22 -10.55
CA LEU A 103 -47.11 -53.54 -10.30
C LEU A 103 -48.12 -53.79 -11.42
N ASP A 104 -47.67 -53.72 -12.67
CA ASP A 104 -48.47 -54.01 -13.86
C ASP A 104 -48.97 -55.46 -13.86
N PHE A 105 -48.10 -56.42 -13.51
CA PHE A 105 -48.47 -57.84 -13.39
C PHE A 105 -49.54 -58.09 -12.32
N VAL A 106 -49.35 -57.54 -11.11
CA VAL A 106 -50.33 -57.67 -10.02
C VAL A 106 -51.63 -56.96 -10.37
N SER A 107 -51.56 -55.78 -10.99
CA SER A 107 -52.74 -55.04 -11.42
C SER A 107 -53.51 -55.82 -12.50
N LEU A 108 -52.83 -56.48 -13.43
CA LEU A 108 -53.46 -57.31 -14.44
C LEU A 108 -54.11 -58.57 -13.85
N LEU A 109 -53.51 -59.18 -12.81
CA LEU A 109 -54.15 -60.26 -12.05
C LEU A 109 -55.42 -59.78 -11.31
N LEU A 110 -55.35 -58.63 -10.63
CA LEU A 110 -56.47 -58.02 -9.90
C LEU A 110 -57.60 -57.54 -10.81
N SER A 111 -57.30 -57.25 -12.07
CA SER A 111 -58.28 -56.74 -13.03
C SER A 111 -59.44 -57.70 -13.31
N LYS A 112 -59.29 -58.99 -12.98
CA LYS A 112 -60.36 -60.00 -13.03
C LYS A 112 -61.43 -59.78 -11.95
N ASP A 113 -61.02 -59.48 -10.72
CA ASP A 113 -61.91 -59.43 -9.56
C ASP A 113 -62.28 -57.98 -9.16
N ALA A 114 -61.36 -57.02 -9.37
CA ALA A 114 -61.51 -55.61 -9.01
C ALA A 114 -61.07 -54.66 -10.15
N PRO A 115 -61.81 -54.61 -11.27
CA PRO A 115 -61.39 -53.90 -12.49
C PRO A 115 -61.18 -52.40 -12.30
N LYS A 116 -62.05 -51.74 -11.51
CA LYS A 116 -61.96 -50.28 -11.27
C LYS A 116 -60.69 -49.85 -10.53
N GLN A 117 -60.13 -50.71 -9.68
CA GLN A 117 -58.90 -50.41 -8.93
C GLN A 117 -57.67 -50.74 -9.77
N ALA A 118 -57.69 -51.89 -10.45
CA ALA A 118 -56.62 -52.32 -11.35
C ALA A 118 -56.41 -51.37 -12.54
N GLU A 119 -57.48 -50.76 -13.06
CA GLU A 119 -57.40 -49.74 -14.11
C GLU A 119 -56.66 -48.48 -13.67
N LEU A 120 -56.62 -48.14 -12.38
CA LEU A 120 -55.89 -46.94 -11.93
C LEU A 120 -54.38 -47.17 -11.85
N THR A 121 -53.96 -48.39 -11.50
CA THR A 121 -52.55 -48.74 -11.27
C THR A 121 -51.86 -49.35 -12.48
N MET A 122 -52.60 -49.88 -13.46
CA MET A 122 -52.03 -50.37 -14.73
C MET A 122 -51.47 -49.25 -15.60
N SER A 123 -50.29 -49.48 -16.16
CA SER A 123 -49.68 -48.61 -17.15
C SER A 123 -50.55 -48.44 -18.40
N PRO A 124 -50.55 -47.24 -19.02
CA PRO A 124 -51.33 -46.98 -20.23
C PRO A 124 -50.87 -47.83 -21.43
N HIS A 125 -49.60 -48.23 -21.46
CA HIS A 125 -49.06 -49.09 -22.50
C HIS A 125 -49.70 -50.48 -22.42
N LEU A 126 -49.72 -51.10 -21.23
CA LEU A 126 -50.30 -52.43 -21.05
C LEU A 126 -51.79 -52.48 -21.41
N LYS A 127 -52.56 -51.45 -21.04
CA LYS A 127 -54.01 -51.34 -21.34
C LYS A 127 -54.34 -51.36 -22.83
N GLN A 128 -53.43 -50.88 -23.68
CA GLN A 128 -53.64 -50.86 -25.13
C GLN A 128 -53.49 -52.25 -25.76
N PHE A 129 -52.60 -53.07 -25.22
CA PHE A 129 -52.26 -54.38 -25.80
C PHE A 129 -53.05 -55.54 -25.20
N ILE A 130 -53.45 -55.46 -23.93
CA ILE A 130 -54.06 -56.58 -23.21
C ILE A 130 -55.36 -56.14 -22.54
N LYS A 131 -56.42 -56.96 -22.72
CA LYS A 131 -57.70 -56.73 -22.06
C LYS A 131 -57.61 -57.09 -20.58
N PRO A 132 -58.28 -56.35 -19.68
CA PRO A 132 -58.35 -56.71 -18.27
C PRO A 132 -58.97 -58.11 -18.08
N GLY A 133 -58.48 -58.84 -17.08
CA GLY A 133 -58.93 -60.20 -16.71
C GLY A 133 -58.19 -61.34 -17.41
N THR A 134 -57.05 -61.06 -18.05
CA THR A 134 -56.30 -62.08 -18.83
C THR A 134 -55.54 -63.08 -17.95
N LEU A 135 -55.10 -62.68 -16.76
CA LEU A 135 -54.45 -63.59 -15.80
C LEU A 135 -55.45 -64.09 -14.74
N ALA A 136 -55.29 -65.34 -14.33
CA ALA A 136 -56.01 -65.95 -13.22
C ALA A 136 -55.01 -66.66 -12.31
N MET A 137 -55.30 -66.68 -11.01
CA MET A 137 -54.56 -67.45 -10.03
C MET A 137 -55.20 -68.82 -9.88
N ASP A 138 -54.39 -69.88 -9.89
CA ASP A 138 -54.81 -71.24 -9.58
C ASP A 138 -53.92 -71.80 -8.46
N VAL A 139 -54.51 -72.56 -7.55
CA VAL A 139 -53.81 -73.09 -6.37
C VAL A 139 -53.31 -74.49 -6.71
N TRP A 140 -52.07 -74.59 -7.15
CA TRP A 140 -51.42 -75.89 -7.31
C TRP A 140 -50.97 -76.38 -5.93
N HIS A 141 -51.26 -77.65 -5.61
CA HIS A 141 -50.69 -78.28 -4.42
C HIS A 141 -49.17 -78.37 -4.65
N ASN A 142 -48.42 -77.53 -3.94
CA ASN A 142 -46.97 -77.46 -4.04
C ASN A 142 -46.36 -78.86 -4.19
N ALA A 143 -45.63 -79.11 -5.28
CA ALA A 143 -44.63 -80.18 -5.26
C ALA A 143 -43.81 -79.95 -4.00
N GLN A 144 -43.68 -80.96 -3.13
CA GLN A 144 -42.89 -80.77 -1.92
C GLN A 144 -41.51 -80.29 -2.37
N PRO A 145 -41.10 -79.07 -1.98
CA PRO A 145 -39.80 -78.55 -2.36
C PRO A 145 -38.75 -79.56 -1.90
N ASP A 146 -37.78 -79.84 -2.77
CA ASP A 146 -36.74 -80.80 -2.46
C ASP A 146 -36.04 -80.38 -1.16
N LYS A 147 -36.05 -81.26 -0.15
CA LYS A 147 -35.52 -80.95 1.18
C LYS A 147 -34.03 -80.64 1.13
N GLU A 148 -33.33 -81.09 0.10
CA GLU A 148 -31.92 -80.77 -0.15
C GLU A 148 -31.77 -79.33 -0.67
N GLN A 149 -32.59 -78.92 -1.64
CA GLN A 149 -32.60 -77.56 -2.18
C GLN A 149 -32.94 -76.52 -1.11
N GLN A 150 -33.92 -76.79 -0.25
CA GLN A 150 -34.25 -75.89 0.86
C GLN A 150 -33.08 -75.69 1.84
N LYS A 151 -32.36 -76.77 2.17
CA LYS A 151 -31.18 -76.68 3.03
C LYS A 151 -30.08 -75.86 2.37
N LEU A 152 -29.88 -76.03 1.06
CA LEU A 152 -28.94 -75.23 0.28
C LEU A 152 -29.34 -73.76 0.29
N ASP A 153 -30.59 -73.42 -0.02
CA ASP A 153 -31.11 -72.05 0.02
C ASP A 153 -30.96 -71.42 1.40
N ASP A 154 -31.25 -72.15 2.47
CA ASP A 154 -31.06 -71.68 3.85
C ASP A 154 -29.60 -71.45 4.20
N THR A 155 -28.67 -72.25 3.66
CA THR A 155 -27.22 -72.01 3.82
C THR A 155 -26.77 -70.78 3.03
N ILE A 156 -27.25 -70.61 1.79
CA ILE A 156 -26.95 -69.46 0.94
C ILE A 156 -27.46 -68.18 1.60
N ALA A 157 -28.72 -68.16 2.03
CA ALA A 157 -29.33 -67.02 2.72
C ALA A 157 -28.57 -66.65 4.01
N ARG A 158 -28.14 -67.64 4.80
CA ARG A 158 -27.29 -67.38 5.97
C ARG A 158 -25.92 -66.84 5.59
N SER A 159 -25.28 -67.37 4.55
CA SER A 159 -23.98 -66.92 4.09
C SER A 159 -24.01 -65.48 3.55
N TRP A 160 -25.03 -65.12 2.77
CA TRP A 160 -25.23 -63.74 2.29
C TRP A 160 -25.51 -62.76 3.42
N ARG A 161 -26.31 -63.17 4.43
CA ARG A 161 -26.52 -62.34 5.63
C ARG A 161 -25.21 -62.12 6.39
N MET A 162 -24.41 -63.17 6.57
CA MET A 162 -23.12 -63.07 7.26
C MET A 162 -22.14 -62.16 6.49
N GLN A 163 -22.05 -62.32 5.16
CA GLN A 163 -21.22 -61.49 4.31
C GLN A 163 -21.67 -60.02 4.33
N SER A 164 -22.97 -59.77 4.30
CA SER A 164 -23.53 -58.41 4.40
C SER A 164 -23.24 -57.76 5.76
N LEU A 165 -23.35 -58.52 6.85
CA LEU A 165 -22.98 -58.05 8.19
C LEU A 165 -21.48 -57.73 8.28
N GLN A 166 -20.62 -58.59 7.72
CA GLN A 166 -19.19 -58.36 7.67
C GLN A 166 -18.85 -57.10 6.86
N ALA A 167 -19.41 -56.97 5.64
CA ALA A 167 -19.21 -55.79 4.81
C ALA A 167 -19.70 -54.50 5.50
N SER A 168 -20.79 -54.58 6.25
CA SER A 168 -21.29 -53.46 7.06
C SER A 168 -20.33 -53.11 8.19
N ALA A 169 -19.79 -54.11 8.89
CA ALA A 169 -18.81 -53.92 9.95
C ALA A 169 -17.52 -53.27 9.41
N ASP A 170 -17.00 -53.78 8.29
CA ASP A 170 -15.80 -53.25 7.63
C ASP A 170 -16.03 -51.81 7.13
N SER A 171 -17.21 -51.52 6.56
CA SER A 171 -17.59 -50.16 6.14
C SER A 171 -17.71 -49.21 7.33
N LEU A 172 -18.24 -49.66 8.47
CA LEU A 172 -18.34 -48.85 9.69
C LEU A 172 -16.96 -48.57 10.28
N LEU A 173 -16.06 -49.55 10.26
CA LEU A 173 -14.67 -49.40 10.71
C LEU A 173 -13.92 -48.44 9.78
N GLY A 174 -14.09 -48.58 8.46
CA GLY A 174 -13.56 -47.64 7.47
C GLY A 174 -14.10 -46.21 7.66
N ALA A 175 -15.38 -46.06 7.99
CA ALA A 175 -15.95 -44.76 8.32
C ALA A 175 -15.38 -44.19 9.63
N ALA A 176 -15.22 -45.02 10.66
CA ALA A 176 -14.68 -44.61 11.96
C ALA A 176 -13.23 -44.12 11.84
N THR A 177 -12.37 -44.82 11.09
CA THR A 177 -10.97 -44.41 10.86
C THR A 177 -10.88 -43.10 10.06
N ARG A 178 -11.74 -42.90 9.06
CA ARG A 178 -11.85 -41.62 8.33
C ARG A 178 -12.30 -40.48 9.24
N LEU A 179 -13.30 -40.72 10.10
CA LEU A 179 -13.76 -39.74 11.07
C LEU A 179 -12.67 -39.41 12.08
N GLU A 180 -11.91 -40.41 12.55
CA GLU A 180 -10.77 -40.18 13.45
C GLU A 180 -9.71 -39.28 12.81
N LYS A 181 -9.34 -39.52 11.54
CA LYS A 181 -8.41 -38.64 10.79
C LYS A 181 -8.95 -37.20 10.72
N ASN A 182 -10.23 -37.04 10.43
CA ASN A 182 -10.86 -35.72 10.36
C ASN A 182 -10.91 -35.03 11.74
N VAL A 183 -11.19 -35.78 12.82
CA VAL A 183 -11.18 -35.26 14.19
C VAL A 183 -9.78 -34.80 14.58
N ARG A 184 -8.72 -35.52 14.21
CA ARG A 184 -7.33 -35.10 14.45
C ARG A 184 -7.01 -33.79 13.73
N ARG A 185 -7.35 -33.68 12.44
CA ARG A 185 -7.19 -32.45 11.66
C ARG A 185 -7.95 -31.27 12.28
N GLU A 186 -9.19 -31.51 12.66
CA GLU A 186 -10.06 -30.50 13.28
C GLU A 186 -9.53 -30.07 14.66
N THR A 187 -9.00 -31.00 15.44
CA THR A 187 -8.36 -30.70 16.75
C THR A 187 -7.16 -29.78 16.56
N HIS A 188 -6.31 -30.06 15.57
CA HIS A 188 -5.16 -29.21 15.25
C HIS A 188 -5.59 -27.82 14.77
N TYR A 189 -6.63 -27.75 13.92
CA TYR A 189 -7.22 -26.48 13.50
C TYR A 189 -7.72 -25.67 14.70
N TRP A 190 -8.49 -26.26 15.62
CA TRP A 190 -8.99 -25.57 16.80
C TRP A 190 -7.89 -25.14 17.76
N GLU A 191 -6.83 -25.94 17.92
CA GLU A 191 -5.66 -25.57 18.71
C GLU A 191 -4.99 -24.31 18.16
N GLN A 192 -4.82 -24.21 16.84
CA GLN A 192 -4.28 -23.02 16.20
C GLN A 192 -5.23 -21.82 16.30
N VAL A 193 -6.54 -22.02 16.13
CA VAL A 193 -7.55 -20.95 16.31
C VAL A 193 -7.55 -20.43 17.75
N LEU A 194 -7.43 -21.32 18.74
CA LEU A 194 -7.32 -20.96 20.15
C LEU A 194 -6.04 -20.16 20.42
N SER A 195 -4.91 -20.58 19.82
CA SER A 195 -3.65 -19.84 19.93
C SER A 195 -3.75 -18.40 19.40
N VAL A 196 -4.61 -18.16 18.40
CA VAL A 196 -4.89 -16.82 17.86
C VAL A 196 -5.84 -16.05 18.78
N SER A 197 -6.87 -16.70 19.34
CA SER A 197 -7.80 -16.04 20.28
C SER A 197 -7.12 -15.64 21.59
N ASP A 198 -6.23 -16.48 22.11
CA ASP A 198 -5.51 -16.25 23.38
C ASP A 198 -4.59 -15.02 23.29
N LYS A 199 -4.12 -14.71 22.07
CA LYS A 199 -3.33 -13.51 21.77
C LYS A 199 -4.19 -12.24 21.59
N GLY A 200 -5.51 -12.35 21.74
CA GLY A 200 -6.43 -11.21 21.73
C GLY A 200 -6.97 -10.81 20.36
N TRP A 201 -6.77 -11.63 19.32
CA TRP A 201 -7.35 -11.37 18.00
C TRP A 201 -8.85 -11.64 18.00
N SER A 202 -9.62 -10.73 17.39
CA SER A 202 -11.08 -10.90 17.29
C SER A 202 -11.45 -11.91 16.21
N ILE A 203 -12.13 -12.98 16.61
CA ILE A 203 -12.63 -14.02 15.69
C ILE A 203 -14.14 -13.85 15.54
N SER A 204 -14.64 -13.90 14.30
CA SER A 204 -16.06 -13.77 13.99
C SER A 204 -16.45 -14.68 12.83
N ARG A 205 -17.74 -15.02 12.73
CA ARG A 205 -18.26 -15.78 11.58
C ARG A 205 -18.32 -14.90 10.34
N LEU A 206 -17.94 -15.44 9.19
CA LEU A 206 -18.00 -14.68 7.94
C LEU A 206 -19.46 -14.42 7.51
N PRO A 207 -19.80 -13.22 7.01
CA PRO A 207 -21.15 -12.92 6.52
C PRO A 207 -21.58 -13.79 5.33
N ARG A 208 -20.63 -14.10 4.42
CA ARG A 208 -20.85 -14.93 3.22
C ARG A 208 -20.72 -16.43 3.50
N GLU A 209 -19.85 -16.81 4.42
CA GLU A 209 -19.53 -18.20 4.76
C GLU A 209 -19.80 -18.44 6.25
N ARG A 210 -21.05 -18.76 6.60
CA ARG A 210 -21.45 -18.92 8.02
C ARG A 210 -20.77 -20.07 8.76
N HIS A 211 -20.25 -21.04 8.01
CA HIS A 211 -19.63 -22.26 8.53
C HIS A 211 -18.16 -22.03 8.90
N ASN A 212 -17.53 -21.02 8.29
CA ASN A 212 -16.12 -20.72 8.51
C ASN A 212 -15.96 -19.56 9.49
N LEU A 213 -14.91 -19.67 10.30
CA LEU A 213 -14.47 -18.58 11.16
C LEU A 213 -13.54 -17.66 10.38
N GLY A 214 -13.50 -16.41 10.80
CA GLY A 214 -12.56 -15.44 10.27
C GLY A 214 -11.95 -14.59 11.35
N VAL A 215 -10.67 -14.27 11.17
CA VAL A 215 -9.96 -13.31 12.03
C VAL A 215 -10.17 -11.93 11.45
N ARG A 216 -10.60 -11.03 12.32
CA ARG A 216 -10.66 -9.61 12.01
C ARG A 216 -9.40 -8.93 12.54
N PHE A 217 -8.63 -8.41 11.59
CA PHE A 217 -7.39 -7.69 11.85
C PHE A 217 -7.48 -6.23 11.40
N GLY A 218 -8.43 -5.86 10.54
CA GLY A 218 -8.61 -4.47 10.12
C GLY A 218 -9.37 -3.62 11.13
N PHE A 219 -9.11 -2.31 11.04
CA PHE A 219 -9.73 -1.28 11.89
C PHE A 219 -11.18 -1.01 11.48
N LEU A 220 -12.05 -0.68 12.45
CA LEU A 220 -13.46 -0.32 12.15
C LEU A 220 -13.60 1.09 11.61
N GLU A 221 -12.63 1.92 11.99
CA GLU A 221 -12.49 3.32 11.66
C GLU A 221 -11.86 3.52 10.28
N ALA A 222 -11.38 2.43 9.66
CA ALA A 222 -10.91 2.44 8.29
C ALA A 222 -12.03 2.83 7.31
N LEU A 223 -11.64 3.32 6.14
CA LEU A 223 -12.54 3.49 4.99
C LEU A 223 -13.30 2.19 4.70
N GLY A 224 -14.56 2.28 4.25
CA GLY A 224 -15.44 1.12 4.08
C GLY A 224 -14.82 -0.02 3.24
N GLU A 225 -14.11 0.34 2.16
CA GLU A 225 -13.43 -0.62 1.28
C GLU A 225 -12.32 -1.41 2.00
N PHE A 226 -11.60 -0.77 2.93
CA PHE A 226 -10.52 -1.38 3.71
C PHE A 226 -11.07 -2.13 4.92
N ARG A 227 -12.12 -1.59 5.55
CA ARG A 227 -12.83 -2.24 6.66
C ARG A 227 -13.39 -3.61 6.24
N ASP A 228 -13.99 -3.69 5.05
CA ASP A 228 -14.58 -4.94 4.55
C ASP A 228 -13.50 -5.96 4.11
N ARG A 229 -12.29 -5.47 3.76
CA ARG A 229 -11.10 -6.31 3.50
C ARG A 229 -10.43 -6.81 4.78
N GLY A 230 -10.58 -6.11 5.90
CA GLY A 230 -9.99 -6.42 7.21
C GLY A 230 -10.48 -7.65 7.96
N LEU A 231 -11.20 -8.55 7.29
CA LEU A 231 -11.70 -9.82 7.84
C LEU A 231 -11.24 -10.96 6.93
N ALA A 232 -10.30 -11.82 7.34
CA ALA A 232 -9.90 -13.00 6.55
C ALA A 232 -10.53 -14.26 7.11
N ALA A 233 -10.94 -15.19 6.22
CA ALA A 233 -11.38 -16.51 6.66
C ALA A 233 -10.17 -17.35 7.10
N LEU A 234 -10.36 -18.14 8.14
CA LEU A 234 -9.45 -19.19 8.56
C LEU A 234 -9.90 -20.47 7.86
N ARG A 235 -9.12 -20.94 6.88
CA ARG A 235 -9.35 -22.22 6.20
C ARG A 235 -8.39 -23.26 6.74
N SER A 236 -8.85 -24.50 6.81
CA SER A 236 -7.98 -25.65 7.10
C SER A 236 -7.30 -26.12 5.83
N ASP A 237 -6.02 -26.42 5.95
CA ASP A 237 -5.21 -27.12 4.97
C ASP A 237 -5.42 -28.65 5.08
N GLU A 238 -4.83 -29.42 4.16
CA GLU A 238 -4.92 -30.88 4.14
C GLU A 238 -4.41 -31.55 5.42
N ASP A 239 -3.47 -30.90 6.09
CA ASP A 239 -2.87 -31.32 7.37
C ASP A 239 -3.62 -30.79 8.60
N GLY A 240 -4.65 -29.96 8.42
CA GLY A 240 -5.36 -29.28 9.51
C GLY A 240 -4.67 -27.99 9.99
N ASN A 241 -3.66 -27.51 9.27
CA ASN A 241 -3.06 -26.19 9.49
C ASN A 241 -4.04 -25.08 9.09
N VAL A 242 -3.97 -23.94 9.77
CA VAL A 242 -4.80 -22.77 9.49
C VAL A 242 -4.12 -21.88 8.45
N LEU A 243 -4.82 -21.65 7.35
CA LEU A 243 -4.45 -20.73 6.28
C LEU A 243 -5.39 -19.52 6.28
N LEU A 244 -4.83 -18.34 6.00
CA LEU A 244 -5.57 -17.08 5.89
C LEU A 244 -6.03 -16.86 4.45
N ASP A 245 -7.34 -16.93 4.22
CA ASP A 245 -7.97 -16.96 2.89
C ASP A 245 -8.16 -15.57 2.23
N LYS A 246 -7.23 -14.64 2.44
CA LYS A 246 -7.24 -13.38 1.69
C LYS A 246 -5.82 -13.05 1.28
N GLY A 247 -5.60 -12.91 -0.03
CA GLY A 247 -4.32 -12.62 -0.70
C GLY A 247 -3.57 -11.34 -0.26
N MET A 248 -3.92 -10.75 0.88
CA MET A 248 -3.14 -9.72 1.57
C MET A 248 -2.07 -10.34 2.50
N GLY A 249 -2.26 -11.58 2.96
CA GLY A 249 -1.25 -12.28 3.78
C GLY A 249 0.02 -12.63 3.00
N ASN A 250 -0.11 -13.01 1.72
CA ASN A 250 1.04 -13.40 0.90
C ASN A 250 1.73 -12.21 0.21
N ASN A 251 0.99 -11.13 -0.08
CA ASN A 251 1.50 -9.94 -0.77
C ASN A 251 1.37 -8.70 0.14
N SER A 252 1.92 -8.80 1.35
CA SER A 252 1.94 -7.67 2.29
C SER A 252 2.74 -6.51 1.69
N LYS A 253 2.21 -5.30 1.80
CA LYS A 253 2.79 -4.06 1.24
C LYS A 253 3.17 -3.10 2.34
N VAL A 254 4.16 -2.26 2.05
CA VAL A 254 4.67 -1.23 2.97
C VAL A 254 4.86 0.06 2.21
N LEU A 255 4.53 1.17 2.88
CA LEU A 255 4.78 2.51 2.40
C LEU A 255 6.24 2.89 2.66
N ARG A 256 6.91 3.36 1.60
CA ARG A 256 8.28 3.86 1.64
C ARG A 256 8.30 5.34 1.30
N VAL A 257 9.14 6.06 2.03
CA VAL A 257 9.43 7.48 1.81
C VAL A 257 10.88 7.61 1.42
N ARG A 258 11.15 8.34 0.33
CA ARG A 258 12.50 8.64 -0.17
C ARG A 258 12.68 10.14 -0.32
N ILE A 259 13.86 10.62 0.00
CA ILE A 259 14.26 12.01 -0.22
C ILE A 259 15.26 12.02 -1.37
N GLN A 260 14.89 12.71 -2.45
CA GLN A 260 15.68 12.86 -3.65
C GLN A 260 16.23 14.29 -3.73
N LYS A 261 17.48 14.44 -4.13
CA LYS A 261 18.10 15.73 -4.50
C LYS A 261 18.68 15.59 -5.89
N GLY A 262 18.14 16.36 -6.84
CA GLY A 262 18.45 16.16 -8.26
C GLY A 262 18.11 14.73 -8.68
N ASP A 263 19.08 13.95 -9.15
CA ASP A 263 18.89 12.54 -9.57
C ASP A 263 19.30 11.51 -8.48
N THR A 264 19.78 11.97 -7.33
CA THR A 264 20.33 11.09 -6.28
C THR A 264 19.39 10.94 -5.09
N ILE A 265 19.23 9.73 -4.58
CA ILE A 265 18.44 9.45 -3.37
C ILE A 265 19.36 9.62 -2.14
N ILE A 266 19.05 10.62 -1.30
CA ILE A 266 19.85 11.03 -0.13
C ILE A 266 19.26 10.50 1.19
N GLY A 267 18.00 10.04 1.19
CA GLY A 267 17.42 9.41 2.37
C GLY A 267 16.31 8.43 2.02
N VAL A 268 16.18 7.36 2.81
CA VAL A 268 15.10 6.37 2.70
C VAL A 268 14.57 6.00 4.09
N SER A 269 13.26 5.85 4.22
CA SER A 269 12.63 5.38 5.45
C SER A 269 13.01 3.93 5.77
N GLN A 270 13.04 3.57 7.05
CA GLN A 270 13.31 2.21 7.50
C GLN A 270 12.15 1.28 7.13
N MET A 271 12.48 0.09 6.62
CA MET A 271 11.52 -0.97 6.32
C MET A 271 11.39 -1.95 7.50
N PRO A 272 10.23 -2.60 7.69
CA PRO A 272 10.09 -3.67 8.67
C PRO A 272 11.08 -4.80 8.37
N ASP A 273 11.74 -5.30 9.41
CA ASP A 273 12.66 -6.43 9.29
C ASP A 273 11.85 -7.73 9.33
N THR A 274 11.76 -8.44 8.20
CA THR A 274 11.01 -9.69 8.07
C THR A 274 11.80 -10.90 8.58
N SER A 275 13.06 -10.72 9.00
CA SER A 275 13.96 -11.82 9.39
C SER A 275 13.78 -12.32 10.83
N ALA A 276 13.06 -11.57 11.68
CA ALA A 276 12.92 -11.86 13.11
C ALA A 276 11.73 -12.76 13.48
N ASP A 277 10.87 -13.15 12.54
CA ASP A 277 9.59 -13.81 12.83
C ASP A 277 9.74 -15.32 13.08
N SER A 278 10.21 -15.65 14.29
CA SER A 278 10.08 -16.97 14.92
C SER A 278 8.76 -17.11 15.72
N GLU A 279 7.95 -16.06 15.79
CA GLU A 279 6.62 -16.11 16.39
C GLU A 279 5.64 -16.78 15.42
N SER A 280 5.01 -17.89 15.85
CA SER A 280 4.03 -18.74 15.13
C SER A 280 3.63 -18.21 13.74
N ALA A 281 4.01 -18.90 12.67
CA ALA A 281 3.86 -18.46 11.27
C ALA A 281 2.49 -17.85 10.93
N LEU A 282 1.41 -18.33 11.56
CA LEU A 282 0.06 -17.78 11.39
C LEU A 282 -0.08 -16.36 11.96
N GLU A 283 0.40 -16.10 13.16
CA GLU A 283 0.27 -14.79 13.79
C GLU A 283 1.09 -13.73 13.06
N ALA A 284 2.34 -14.04 12.71
CA ALA A 284 3.17 -13.14 11.92
C ALA A 284 2.44 -12.75 10.62
N ARG A 285 1.81 -13.72 9.94
CA ARG A 285 0.96 -13.45 8.77
C ARG A 285 -0.25 -12.55 9.08
N ILE A 286 -0.91 -12.71 10.23
CA ILE A 286 -2.02 -11.82 10.64
C ILE A 286 -1.52 -10.39 10.87
N ARG A 287 -0.37 -10.22 11.53
CA ARG A 287 0.25 -8.91 11.77
C ARG A 287 0.68 -8.24 10.47
N HIS A 288 1.36 -8.97 9.59
CA HIS A 288 1.74 -8.47 8.25
C HIS A 288 0.51 -8.09 7.42
N ALA A 289 -0.56 -8.90 7.45
CA ALA A 289 -1.81 -8.56 6.77
C ALA A 289 -2.47 -7.31 7.35
N ARG A 290 -2.42 -7.10 8.67
CA ARG A 290 -2.92 -5.89 9.33
C ARG A 290 -2.12 -4.66 8.93
N ASP A 291 -0.81 -4.74 9.06
CA ASP A 291 0.08 -3.62 8.83
C ASP A 291 0.07 -3.26 7.33
N SER A 292 0.00 -4.26 6.44
CA SER A 292 -0.22 -4.05 5.01
C SER A 292 -1.54 -3.36 4.71
N LEU A 293 -2.66 -3.78 5.33
CA LEU A 293 -3.95 -3.14 5.09
C LEU A 293 -3.95 -1.67 5.55
N TYR A 294 -3.25 -1.38 6.64
CA TYR A 294 -3.06 -0.04 7.16
C TYR A 294 -2.22 0.84 6.19
N GLU A 295 -1.13 0.30 5.65
CA GLU A 295 -0.29 1.01 4.67
C GLU A 295 -1.01 1.22 3.33
N GLU A 296 -1.82 0.27 2.89
CA GLU A 296 -2.68 0.44 1.72
C GLU A 296 -3.74 1.54 1.93
N GLU A 297 -4.35 1.60 3.11
CA GLU A 297 -5.29 2.67 3.46
C GLU A 297 -4.58 4.02 3.50
N LEU A 298 -3.39 4.09 4.10
CA LEU A 298 -2.57 5.29 4.16
C LEU A 298 -2.28 5.82 2.76
N PHE A 299 -1.75 4.96 1.88
CA PHE A 299 -1.44 5.33 0.50
C PHE A 299 -2.69 5.79 -0.25
N HIS A 300 -3.83 5.13 -0.04
CA HIS A 300 -5.09 5.53 -0.67
C HIS A 300 -5.58 6.91 -0.22
N GLU A 301 -5.53 7.23 1.08
CA GLU A 301 -5.90 8.57 1.56
C GLU A 301 -4.92 9.65 1.10
N ILE A 302 -3.62 9.35 1.02
CA ILE A 302 -2.60 10.24 0.45
C ILE A 302 -2.91 10.51 -1.04
N ILE A 303 -3.30 9.50 -1.82
CA ILE A 303 -3.75 9.70 -3.22
C ILE A 303 -4.97 10.62 -3.26
N ARG A 304 -5.98 10.40 -2.41
CA ARG A 304 -7.18 11.25 -2.39
C ARG A 304 -6.85 12.70 -2.06
N GLU A 305 -5.95 12.92 -1.11
CA GLU A 305 -5.50 14.26 -0.71
C GLU A 305 -4.61 14.91 -1.77
N SER A 306 -3.75 14.15 -2.47
CA SER A 306 -2.86 14.66 -3.52
C SER A 306 -3.60 15.43 -4.60
N ARG A 307 -4.80 14.95 -4.97
CA ARG A 307 -5.68 15.63 -5.94
C ARG A 307 -6.11 17.01 -5.48
N SER A 308 -6.32 17.19 -4.17
CA SER A 308 -6.64 18.50 -3.58
C SER A 308 -5.42 19.42 -3.47
N LEU A 309 -4.21 18.86 -3.52
CA LEU A 309 -2.94 19.54 -3.34
C LEU A 309 -2.16 19.75 -4.65
N ALA A 310 -2.77 19.44 -5.79
CA ALA A 310 -2.14 19.62 -7.11
C ALA A 310 -1.70 21.08 -7.36
N SER A 311 -2.43 22.07 -6.82
CA SER A 311 -2.05 23.49 -6.88
C SER A 311 -0.72 23.82 -6.19
N TYR A 312 -0.27 22.95 -5.28
CA TYR A 312 0.98 23.07 -4.54
C TYR A 312 2.12 22.27 -5.19
N GLY A 313 1.96 21.82 -6.44
CA GLY A 313 2.97 21.05 -7.15
C GLY A 313 3.09 19.59 -6.70
N VAL A 314 2.14 19.09 -5.89
CA VAL A 314 2.03 17.66 -5.59
C VAL A 314 1.56 16.94 -6.85
N ASP A 315 2.40 16.05 -7.37
CA ASP A 315 2.11 15.27 -8.57
C ASP A 315 2.17 13.77 -8.26
N MET A 316 1.41 12.98 -9.02
CA MET A 316 1.41 11.52 -8.95
C MET A 316 1.82 10.97 -10.32
N ARG A 317 3.00 10.34 -10.38
CA ARG A 317 3.50 9.67 -11.60
C ARG A 317 3.88 8.25 -11.27
N GLU A 318 3.47 7.30 -12.11
CA GLU A 318 3.92 5.90 -12.03
C GLU A 318 3.71 5.25 -10.65
N SER A 319 2.61 5.57 -9.97
CA SER A 319 2.32 5.11 -8.59
C SER A 319 3.29 5.65 -7.52
N ILE A 320 4.00 6.73 -7.81
CA ILE A 320 4.86 7.48 -6.89
C ILE A 320 4.29 8.88 -6.72
N ILE A 321 4.11 9.30 -5.47
CA ILE A 321 3.64 10.65 -5.13
C ILE A 321 4.85 11.52 -4.85
N ARG A 322 4.96 12.64 -5.58
CA ARG A 322 6.06 13.59 -5.45
C ARG A 322 5.59 14.81 -4.68
N LEU A 323 6.26 15.09 -3.58
CA LEU A 323 6.03 16.28 -2.76
C LEU A 323 7.19 17.24 -2.99
N PRO A 324 6.93 18.44 -3.52
CA PRO A 324 7.96 19.45 -3.64
C PRO A 324 8.28 20.01 -2.25
N THR A 325 9.57 20.22 -1.96
CA THR A 325 9.95 20.92 -0.72
C THR A 325 9.75 22.42 -0.83
N ARG A 326 9.76 22.99 -2.06
CA ARG A 326 9.59 24.42 -2.35
C ARG A 326 8.36 24.65 -3.24
N LEU A 327 7.51 25.59 -2.85
CA LEU A 327 6.29 25.94 -3.60
C LEU A 327 6.45 27.10 -4.60
N SER A 328 7.56 27.85 -4.54
CA SER A 328 7.67 29.06 -5.36
C SER A 328 7.92 28.70 -6.84
N PRO A 329 7.12 29.23 -7.78
CA PRO A 329 7.29 29.04 -9.22
C PRO A 329 8.37 29.96 -9.83
N THR A 330 8.99 30.84 -9.05
CA THR A 330 9.99 31.79 -9.55
C THR A 330 11.42 31.29 -9.35
N ALA A 331 12.20 31.42 -10.42
CA ALA A 331 13.64 31.16 -10.55
C ALA A 331 14.08 29.69 -10.66
N SER A 332 14.10 29.20 -11.91
CA SER A 332 15.30 28.81 -12.67
C SER A 332 16.57 28.42 -11.88
N LEU A 333 16.46 27.64 -10.81
CA LEU A 333 17.60 26.89 -10.28
C LEU A 333 17.79 25.65 -11.14
N SER A 334 19.04 25.39 -11.53
CA SER A 334 19.41 24.15 -12.19
C SER A 334 18.82 22.96 -11.45
N ALA A 335 18.23 22.00 -12.17
CA ALA A 335 17.56 20.81 -11.64
C ALA A 335 18.41 19.94 -10.67
N SER A 336 19.67 20.31 -10.42
CA SER A 336 20.63 19.62 -9.57
C SER A 336 20.46 19.87 -8.06
N GLU A 337 19.67 20.86 -7.62
CA GLU A 337 19.57 21.23 -6.19
C GLU A 337 18.17 21.11 -5.58
N THR A 338 17.14 20.81 -6.39
CA THR A 338 15.77 20.66 -5.90
C THR A 338 15.65 19.38 -5.05
N HIS A 339 15.17 19.55 -3.82
CA HIS A 339 14.82 18.42 -2.97
C HIS A 339 13.36 18.04 -3.23
N GLU A 340 13.10 16.76 -3.41
CA GLU A 340 11.77 16.20 -3.60
C GLU A 340 11.59 15.02 -2.65
N VAL A 341 10.40 14.90 -2.06
CA VAL A 341 10.03 13.74 -1.25
C VAL A 341 9.16 12.83 -2.10
N LEU A 342 9.60 11.59 -2.31
CA LEU A 342 8.87 10.56 -3.03
C LEU A 342 8.22 9.60 -2.04
N ILE A 343 6.95 9.26 -2.29
CA ILE A 343 6.19 8.28 -1.51
C ILE A 343 5.74 7.17 -2.45
N ASP A 344 6.11 5.92 -2.13
CA ASP A 344 5.75 4.73 -2.88
C ASP A 344 5.19 3.62 -1.99
N LEU A 345 4.33 2.77 -2.55
CA LEU A 345 3.80 1.57 -1.89
C LEU A 345 4.37 0.34 -2.59
N LEU A 346 5.10 -0.49 -1.85
CA LEU A 346 5.81 -1.64 -2.38
C LEU A 346 5.42 -2.93 -1.67
N PRO A 347 5.35 -4.08 -2.36
CA PRO A 347 5.24 -5.36 -1.70
C PRO A 347 6.52 -5.68 -0.92
N LEU A 348 6.40 -6.37 0.20
CA LEU A 348 7.51 -6.76 1.07
C LEU A 348 8.56 -7.62 0.34
N THR A 349 8.16 -8.36 -0.70
CA THR A 349 9.03 -9.20 -1.53
C THR A 349 10.02 -8.40 -2.37
N ASP A 350 9.66 -7.17 -2.75
CA ASP A 350 10.44 -6.35 -3.67
C ASP A 350 11.42 -5.43 -2.91
N ILE A 351 11.48 -5.57 -1.58
CA ILE A 351 12.40 -4.80 -0.74
C ILE A 351 13.79 -5.42 -0.86
N GLU A 352 14.72 -4.66 -1.43
CA GLU A 352 16.13 -5.03 -1.42
C GLU A 352 16.64 -5.08 0.03
N THR A 353 16.89 -6.29 0.54
CA THR A 353 17.39 -6.56 1.90
C THR A 353 18.88 -6.24 2.08
N LYS A 354 19.52 -5.59 1.08
CA LYS A 354 20.94 -5.26 1.16
C LYS A 354 21.14 -4.15 2.21
N PRO A 355 22.11 -4.30 3.12
CA PRO A 355 22.42 -3.27 4.10
C PRO A 355 22.89 -2.01 3.37
N ARG A 356 22.04 -0.99 3.33
CA ARG A 356 22.39 0.32 2.80
C ARG A 356 23.20 1.08 3.84
N GLU A 357 24.22 1.79 3.40
CA GLU A 357 24.94 2.74 4.25
C GLU A 357 23.98 3.81 4.76
N LYS A 358 23.99 4.07 6.07
CA LYS A 358 23.13 5.09 6.68
C LYS A 358 23.47 6.46 6.08
N GLN A 359 22.50 7.07 5.43
CA GLN A 359 22.62 8.39 4.87
C GLN A 359 22.15 9.45 5.87
N SER A 360 22.64 10.69 5.71
CA SER A 360 22.37 11.78 6.64
C SER A 360 20.87 12.12 6.76
N GLU A 361 20.08 11.91 5.71
CA GLU A 361 18.65 12.26 5.66
C GLU A 361 17.71 11.07 5.93
N ASP A 362 18.23 9.88 6.26
CA ASP A 362 17.41 8.69 6.57
C ASP A 362 16.52 8.93 7.79
N ALA A 363 17.05 9.60 8.82
CA ALA A 363 16.29 9.95 10.01
C ALA A 363 15.10 10.87 9.68
N TRP A 364 15.26 11.73 8.67
CA TRP A 364 14.21 12.65 8.24
C TRP A 364 13.17 11.94 7.37
N ALA A 365 13.59 11.08 6.44
CA ALA A 365 12.68 10.23 5.68
C ALA A 365 11.83 9.35 6.62
N GLN A 366 12.45 8.80 7.67
CA GLN A 366 11.75 8.04 8.70
C GLN A 366 10.77 8.91 9.50
N ALA A 367 11.16 10.13 9.87
CA ALA A 367 10.27 11.05 10.58
C ALA A 367 9.02 11.40 9.75
N ILE A 368 9.18 11.61 8.44
CA ILE A 368 8.07 11.85 7.51
C ILE A 368 7.16 10.62 7.45
N ALA A 369 7.72 9.42 7.28
CA ALA A 369 6.94 8.18 7.25
C ALA A 369 6.13 7.98 8.56
N LEU A 370 6.75 8.21 9.72
CA LEU A 370 6.08 8.14 11.02
C LEU A 370 5.00 9.20 11.17
N ALA A 371 5.24 10.44 10.72
CA ALA A 371 4.24 11.50 10.75
C ALA A 371 3.00 11.13 9.94
N LEU A 372 3.17 10.63 8.72
CA LEU A 372 2.06 10.19 7.86
C LEU A 372 1.19 9.10 8.54
N ARG A 373 1.84 8.09 9.16
CA ARG A 373 1.15 7.06 9.94
C ARG A 373 0.39 7.66 11.13
N LEU A 374 1.04 8.50 11.94
CA LEU A 374 0.39 9.17 13.07
C LEU A 374 -0.84 9.99 12.65
N PHE A 375 -0.75 10.66 11.51
CA PHE A 375 -1.86 11.45 10.96
C PHE A 375 -3.01 10.58 10.46
N LEU A 376 -2.75 9.41 9.89
CA LEU A 376 -3.82 8.44 9.61
C LEU A 376 -4.48 7.95 10.91
N SER A 377 -3.70 7.62 11.94
CA SER A 377 -4.27 7.22 13.25
C SER A 377 -5.14 8.30 13.87
N TYR A 378 -4.78 9.58 13.70
CA TYR A 378 -5.64 10.69 14.08
C TYR A 378 -6.96 10.71 13.27
N THR A 379 -6.90 10.50 11.95
CA THR A 379 -8.12 10.47 11.13
C THR A 379 -9.05 9.32 11.52
N HIS A 380 -8.50 8.17 11.93
CA HIS A 380 -9.28 7.06 12.49
C HIS A 380 -9.99 7.48 13.78
N ARG A 381 -9.29 8.20 14.67
CA ARG A 381 -9.88 8.75 15.90
C ARG A 381 -10.97 9.78 15.61
N GLU A 382 -10.77 10.65 14.64
CA GLU A 382 -11.79 11.61 14.20
C GLU A 382 -13.04 10.89 13.67
N ARG A 383 -12.86 9.84 12.86
CA ARG A 383 -13.97 9.00 12.37
C ARG A 383 -14.66 8.26 13.52
N LEU A 384 -13.93 7.81 14.53
CA LEU A 384 -14.51 7.20 15.73
C LEU A 384 -15.38 8.19 16.51
N VAL A 385 -14.88 9.42 16.72
CA VAL A 385 -15.65 10.50 17.39
C VAL A 385 -16.92 10.79 16.61
N ARG A 386 -16.83 10.99 15.29
CA ARG A 386 -18.00 11.22 14.43
C ARG A 386 -18.99 10.06 14.42
N ARG A 387 -18.52 8.82 14.61
CA ARG A 387 -19.39 7.63 14.74
C ARG A 387 -20.09 7.57 16.09
N SER A 388 -19.45 8.10 17.15
CA SER A 388 -20.03 8.18 18.49
C SER A 388 -21.05 9.31 18.64
N GLU A 389 -20.97 10.33 17.79
CA GLU A 389 -21.93 11.41 17.71
C GLU A 389 -23.28 10.93 17.16
N LEU A 390 -24.35 11.64 17.53
CA LEU A 390 -25.69 11.33 17.06
C LEU A 390 -25.72 11.37 15.52
N PRO A 391 -26.19 10.29 14.87
CA PRO A 391 -26.23 10.25 13.42
C PRO A 391 -27.15 11.36 12.93
N GLN A 392 -26.65 12.13 11.97
CA GLN A 392 -27.44 13.15 11.32
C GLN A 392 -28.65 12.50 10.60
N PRO A 393 -29.76 13.24 10.45
CA PRO A 393 -30.99 12.71 9.85
C PRO A 393 -30.72 12.07 8.49
N MET A 394 -31.36 10.92 8.24
CA MET A 394 -31.18 10.16 7.00
C MET A 394 -31.60 11.03 5.80
N SER A 395 -30.61 11.32 4.94
CA SER A 395 -30.82 11.98 3.65
C SER A 395 -30.73 10.94 2.55
N SER A 396 -31.50 11.13 1.48
CA SER A 396 -31.42 10.30 0.27
C SER A 396 -30.11 10.49 -0.51
N VAL A 397 -29.39 11.61 -0.26
CA VAL A 397 -28.12 11.91 -0.91
C VAL A 397 -26.99 11.17 -0.19
N LYS A 398 -26.30 10.27 -0.92
CA LYS A 398 -25.03 9.68 -0.45
C LYS A 398 -24.05 10.81 -0.20
N ARG A 399 -23.54 10.90 1.02
CA ARG A 399 -22.55 11.91 1.41
C ARG A 399 -21.17 11.45 0.99
N ASP A 400 -20.41 12.36 0.41
CA ASP A 400 -19.01 12.11 0.12
C ASP A 400 -18.22 11.99 1.43
N THR A 401 -17.35 10.99 1.51
CA THR A 401 -16.42 10.87 2.62
C THR A 401 -15.42 12.02 2.55
N PRO A 402 -15.30 12.86 3.60
CA PRO A 402 -14.38 13.99 3.57
C PRO A 402 -12.95 13.49 3.40
N VAL A 403 -12.17 14.25 2.62
CA VAL A 403 -10.77 13.94 2.35
C VAL A 403 -9.96 14.19 3.62
N ALA A 404 -9.18 13.21 4.04
CA ALA A 404 -8.30 13.33 5.20
C ALA A 404 -7.18 14.35 4.91
N SER A 405 -6.74 15.08 5.93
CA SER A 405 -5.63 16.03 5.85
C SER A 405 -4.36 15.40 6.46
N ILE A 406 -3.72 14.49 5.73
CA ILE A 406 -2.56 13.72 6.16
C ILE A 406 -1.25 14.38 5.68
N MET A 407 -1.21 14.82 4.42
CA MET A 407 -0.04 15.43 3.78
C MET A 407 0.09 16.92 4.08
N ARG A 408 -1.01 17.65 4.27
CA ARG A 408 -0.97 19.10 4.54
C ARG A 408 -0.04 19.51 5.69
N PRO A 409 -0.08 18.85 6.88
CA PRO A 409 0.85 19.18 7.96
C PRO A 409 2.31 18.91 7.57
N VAL A 410 2.58 17.80 6.87
CA VAL A 410 3.93 17.44 6.40
C VAL A 410 4.45 18.48 5.41
N LEU A 411 3.65 18.86 4.42
CA LEU A 411 4.01 19.88 3.44
C LEU A 411 4.26 21.23 4.12
N THR A 412 3.43 21.62 5.10
CA THR A 412 3.61 22.86 5.85
C THR A 412 4.95 22.88 6.58
N LEU A 413 5.32 21.74 7.18
CA LEU A 413 6.60 21.55 7.85
C LEU A 413 7.79 21.64 6.89
N LEU A 414 7.69 20.95 5.75
CA LEU A 414 8.74 20.94 4.72
C LEU A 414 8.98 22.34 4.18
N GLN A 415 7.90 23.05 3.82
CA GLN A 415 7.99 24.42 3.33
C GLN A 415 8.58 25.37 4.37
N HIS A 416 8.09 25.31 5.60
CA HIS A 416 8.59 26.16 6.67
C HIS A 416 10.08 25.97 6.90
N ARG A 417 10.55 24.72 6.88
CA ARG A 417 11.98 24.39 7.00
C ARG A 417 12.79 24.97 5.83
N THR A 418 12.32 24.84 4.59
CA THR A 418 13.03 25.39 3.42
C THR A 418 13.15 26.91 3.49
N VAL A 419 12.04 27.61 3.78
CA VAL A 419 12.03 29.07 3.88
C VAL A 419 12.93 29.56 5.02
N LEU A 420 12.91 28.88 6.18
CA LEU A 420 13.83 29.20 7.27
C LEU A 420 15.29 28.96 6.90
N ALA A 421 15.60 27.89 6.19
CA ALA A 421 16.95 27.63 5.69
C ALA A 421 17.40 28.75 4.74
N ASP A 422 16.57 29.13 3.77
CA ASP A 422 16.89 30.19 2.81
C ASP A 422 17.13 31.53 3.54
N ILE A 423 16.25 31.94 4.45
CA ILE A 423 16.42 33.15 5.26
C ILE A 423 17.67 33.07 6.13
N SER A 424 17.96 31.92 6.74
CA SER A 424 19.16 31.76 7.56
C SER A 424 20.44 31.89 6.74
N THR A 425 20.49 31.33 5.53
CA THR A 425 21.65 31.49 4.63
C THR A 425 21.82 32.94 4.19
N TYR A 426 20.72 33.63 3.90
CA TYR A 426 20.72 35.04 3.55
C TYR A 426 21.22 35.92 4.71
N LEU A 427 20.69 35.73 5.92
CA LEU A 427 21.12 36.46 7.11
C LEU A 427 22.60 36.20 7.43
N GLN A 428 23.09 34.98 7.23
CA GLN A 428 24.52 34.67 7.36
C GLN A 428 25.38 35.39 6.32
N ARG A 429 24.90 35.57 5.08
CA ARG A 429 25.59 36.39 4.07
C ARG A 429 25.65 37.85 4.50
N ILE A 430 24.53 38.42 4.96
CA ILE A 430 24.51 39.78 5.50
C ILE A 430 25.49 39.93 6.66
N HIS A 431 25.51 38.99 7.61
CA HIS A 431 26.45 39.03 8.74
C HIS A 431 27.89 39.15 8.27
N LYS A 432 28.29 38.32 7.30
CA LYS A 432 29.65 38.36 6.73
C LYS A 432 29.94 39.70 6.03
N THR A 433 28.98 40.28 5.32
CA THR A 433 29.17 41.60 4.67
C THR A 433 29.33 42.73 5.70
N LEU A 434 28.57 42.68 6.81
CA LEU A 434 28.65 43.68 7.88
C LEU A 434 29.94 43.53 8.72
N ASP A 435 30.37 42.29 8.96
CA ASP A 435 31.66 42.00 9.62
C ASP A 435 32.84 42.52 8.79
N ALA A 436 32.82 42.33 7.48
CA ALA A 436 33.85 42.86 6.57
C ALA A 436 33.92 44.40 6.60
N ALA A 437 32.78 45.05 6.86
CA ALA A 437 32.66 46.49 7.03
C ALA A 437 32.89 46.98 8.48
N SER A 438 33.27 46.07 9.40
CA SER A 438 33.45 46.31 10.84
C SER A 438 32.22 46.94 11.54
N VAL A 439 31.01 46.55 11.12
CA VAL A 439 29.75 46.97 11.76
C VAL A 439 29.32 45.88 12.74
N GLU A 440 29.21 46.20 14.03
CA GLU A 440 28.72 45.24 15.03
C GLU A 440 27.24 44.89 14.80
N ALA A 441 26.99 43.70 14.27
CA ALA A 441 25.65 43.12 14.12
C ALA A 441 25.55 41.82 14.93
N SER A 442 24.39 41.58 15.55
CA SER A 442 24.07 40.31 16.19
C SER A 442 22.80 39.76 15.58
N ILE A 443 22.89 38.54 15.04
CA ILE A 443 21.78 37.84 14.39
C ILE A 443 21.39 36.65 15.25
N GLU A 444 20.17 36.68 15.77
CA GLU A 444 19.53 35.53 16.41
C GLU A 444 18.69 34.81 15.36
N THR A 445 19.28 33.80 14.73
CA THR A 445 18.51 32.86 13.92
C THR A 445 17.83 31.85 14.83
N ALA A 446 16.50 31.74 14.78
CA ALA A 446 15.83 30.60 15.38
C ALA A 446 16.14 29.37 14.50
N PRO A 447 16.85 28.34 15.00
CA PRO A 447 16.87 27.07 14.30
C PRO A 447 15.43 26.57 14.19
N PHE A 448 15.11 25.89 13.09
CA PHE A 448 13.86 25.13 13.01
C PHE A 448 13.84 24.14 14.19
N ASP A 449 13.07 24.47 15.22
CA ASP A 449 12.99 23.61 16.40
C ASP A 449 11.77 22.70 16.30
N PRO A 450 11.96 21.39 16.08
CA PRO A 450 10.87 20.44 16.18
C PRO A 450 10.25 20.38 17.59
N ALA A 451 10.79 21.07 18.60
CA ALA A 451 10.16 21.24 19.91
C ALA A 451 8.76 21.89 19.86
N LEU A 452 8.43 22.63 18.78
CA LEU A 452 7.06 23.08 18.52
C LEU A 452 6.06 21.90 18.45
N LEU A 453 6.55 20.72 18.04
CA LEU A 453 5.82 19.46 18.02
C LEU A 453 6.02 18.62 19.31
N ARG A 454 7.18 18.71 19.99
CA ARG A 454 7.46 17.92 21.21
C ARG A 454 6.60 18.29 22.42
N SER A 455 6.06 19.50 22.46
CA SER A 455 5.17 19.96 23.54
C SER A 455 3.71 19.52 23.35
N ALA A 456 3.43 18.67 22.37
CA ALA A 456 2.14 17.98 22.25
C ALA A 456 2.19 16.64 23.01
N GLU A 457 1.49 16.57 24.13
CA GLU A 457 1.36 15.33 24.92
C GLU A 457 0.40 14.31 24.28
N THR A 458 -0.48 14.76 23.38
CA THR A 458 -1.47 13.93 22.70
C THR A 458 -1.40 14.08 21.18
N ILE A 459 -1.79 13.01 20.47
CA ILE A 459 -1.87 13.00 18.99
C ILE A 459 -2.84 14.09 18.49
N ASP A 460 -3.92 14.33 19.22
CA ASP A 460 -4.91 15.37 18.88
C ASP A 460 -4.27 16.77 18.91
N ALA A 461 -3.47 17.06 19.94
CA ALA A 461 -2.73 18.32 20.04
C ALA A 461 -1.64 18.44 18.95
N LEU A 462 -0.97 17.33 18.61
CA LEU A 462 0.03 17.30 17.55
C LEU A 462 -0.61 17.66 16.20
N MET A 463 -1.77 17.08 15.90
CA MET A 463 -2.49 17.34 14.66
C MET A 463 -3.07 18.74 14.57
N GLN A 464 -3.69 19.23 15.65
CA GLN A 464 -4.16 20.61 15.69
C GLN A 464 -3.02 21.60 15.44
N ARG A 465 -1.84 21.36 16.02
CA ARG A 465 -0.66 22.20 15.79
C ARG A 465 -0.10 22.07 14.37
N GLY A 466 -0.09 20.86 13.80
CA GLY A 466 0.33 20.64 12.42
C GLY A 466 -0.59 21.29 11.38
N LEU A 467 -1.87 21.48 11.71
CA LEU A 467 -2.85 22.17 10.87
C LEU A 467 -2.89 23.69 11.11
N THR A 468 -2.42 24.16 12.27
CA THR A 468 -2.27 25.60 12.55
C THR A 468 -1.05 26.19 11.84
N PRO A 469 -1.07 27.50 11.51
CA PRO A 469 0.09 28.15 10.93
C PRO A 469 1.32 28.04 11.85
N ILE A 470 2.44 27.60 11.28
CA ILE A 470 3.72 27.55 11.99
C ILE A 470 4.33 28.94 11.98
N HIS A 471 4.78 29.40 13.14
CA HIS A 471 5.42 30.70 13.32
C HIS A 471 6.85 30.50 13.81
N SER A 472 7.80 31.20 13.21
CA SER A 472 9.18 31.24 13.66
C SER A 472 9.69 32.68 13.62
N ARG A 473 10.36 33.11 14.68
CA ARG A 473 10.83 34.49 14.85
C ARG A 473 12.35 34.54 14.79
N LEU A 474 12.87 35.39 13.93
CA LEU A 474 14.28 35.73 13.82
C LEU A 474 14.45 37.19 14.22
N LYS A 475 15.59 37.52 14.83
CA LYS A 475 15.94 38.89 15.21
C LYS A 475 17.29 39.27 14.63
N VAL A 476 17.37 40.46 14.06
CA VAL A 476 18.61 41.08 13.61
C VAL A 476 18.79 42.36 14.39
N SER A 477 19.88 42.48 15.14
CA SER A 477 20.21 43.66 15.92
C SER A 477 21.46 44.32 15.35
N LEU A 478 21.35 45.62 15.07
CA LEU A 478 22.42 46.43 14.49
C LEU A 478 22.84 47.49 15.51
N LYS A 479 24.11 47.46 15.92
CA LYS A 479 24.67 48.51 16.76
C LYS A 479 25.23 49.62 15.88
N VAL A 480 24.63 50.78 16.01
CA VAL A 480 25.08 52.00 15.34
C VAL A 480 25.83 52.85 16.37
N PRO A 481 27.09 53.24 16.10
CA PRO A 481 27.81 54.17 16.96
C PRO A 481 26.98 55.44 17.14
N HIS A 482 26.86 55.92 18.37
CA HIS A 482 26.13 57.15 18.75
C HIS A 482 24.61 57.01 18.96
N LEU A 483 24.02 55.84 18.73
CA LEU A 483 22.69 55.49 19.26
C LEU A 483 22.86 54.71 20.57
N SER A 484 22.10 55.07 21.60
CA SER A 484 22.15 54.41 22.91
C SER A 484 21.51 53.01 22.90
N GLU A 485 20.60 52.77 21.95
CA GLU A 485 19.90 51.49 21.77
C GLU A 485 20.27 50.88 20.41
N ALA A 486 20.43 49.55 20.37
CA ALA A 486 20.63 48.83 19.13
C ALA A 486 19.33 48.82 18.31
N LEU A 487 19.44 48.98 17.00
CA LEU A 487 18.29 48.91 16.10
C LEU A 487 17.91 47.44 15.89
N GLU A 488 16.76 47.03 16.42
CA GLU A 488 16.25 45.66 16.33
C GLU A 488 15.23 45.49 15.20
N PHE A 489 15.51 44.56 14.29
CA PHE A 489 14.59 44.10 13.25
C PHE A 489 14.05 42.72 13.62
N GLY A 490 12.72 42.60 13.72
CA GLY A 490 12.05 41.33 13.97
C GLY A 490 11.46 40.75 12.68
N ILE A 491 11.87 39.55 12.29
CA ILE A 491 11.33 38.82 11.13
C ILE A 491 10.52 37.65 11.66
N GLU A 492 9.21 37.63 11.41
CA GLU A 492 8.35 36.49 11.76
C GLU A 492 7.90 35.77 10.50
N VAL A 493 8.32 34.52 10.34
CA VAL A 493 7.94 33.65 9.24
C VAL A 493 6.68 32.89 9.64
N ARG A 494 5.59 33.07 8.90
CA ARG A 494 4.34 32.34 9.03
C ARG A 494 4.18 31.40 7.84
N THR A 495 3.87 30.12 8.07
CA THR A 495 3.64 29.15 6.99
C THR A 495 2.37 28.36 7.24
N SER A 496 1.48 28.29 6.24
CA SER A 496 0.17 27.64 6.33
C SER A 496 -0.28 27.12 4.96
N ILE A 497 -0.78 25.89 4.90
CA ILE A 497 -1.41 25.28 3.71
C ILE A 497 -2.90 25.01 3.98
N SER A 498 -3.47 25.73 4.94
CA SER A 498 -4.88 25.67 5.31
C SER A 498 -5.54 27.06 5.16
N PRO A 499 -6.82 27.13 4.76
CA PRO A 499 -7.53 28.40 4.71
C PRO A 499 -7.47 29.12 6.08
N PRO A 500 -7.34 30.45 6.13
CA PRO A 500 -7.43 31.41 5.02
C PRO A 500 -6.10 31.78 4.34
N ALA A 501 -4.96 31.35 4.89
CA ALA A 501 -3.64 31.77 4.43
C ALA A 501 -2.94 30.60 3.73
N PHE A 502 -2.54 30.81 2.47
CA PHE A 502 -1.89 29.79 1.65
C PHE A 502 -0.44 30.18 1.37
N GLY A 503 0.50 29.30 1.70
CA GLY A 503 1.93 29.48 1.53
C GLY A 503 2.64 30.06 2.75
N SER A 504 3.80 30.66 2.50
CA SER A 504 4.63 31.32 3.51
C SER A 504 4.54 32.83 3.36
N ALA A 505 4.34 33.54 4.47
CA ALA A 505 4.37 34.99 4.54
C ALA A 505 5.38 35.43 5.61
N MET A 506 6.13 36.47 5.32
CA MET A 506 7.20 36.99 6.16
C MET A 506 6.78 38.36 6.69
N LEU A 507 6.61 38.46 8.00
CA LEU A 507 6.18 39.68 8.67
C LEU A 507 7.38 40.38 9.27
N VAL A 508 7.77 41.53 8.72
CA VAL A 508 8.94 42.29 9.17
C VAL A 508 8.52 43.45 10.06
N THR A 509 9.17 43.57 11.21
CA THR A 509 9.01 44.64 12.19
C THR A 509 10.27 45.50 12.16
N SER A 510 10.13 46.77 11.76
CA SER A 510 11.23 47.73 11.69
C SER A 510 11.35 48.53 13.00
N PRO A 511 12.57 48.89 13.43
CA PRO A 511 12.82 49.65 14.66
C PRO A 511 12.31 51.11 14.60
N ILE A 512 12.04 51.66 13.42
CA ILE A 512 11.71 53.10 13.22
C ILE A 512 10.20 53.39 13.39
N GLY A 513 9.47 52.63 14.22
CA GLY A 513 8.03 52.87 14.46
C GLY A 513 7.13 52.66 13.22
N LEU A 514 7.64 52.02 12.17
CA LEU A 514 6.87 51.69 10.97
C LEU A 514 5.94 50.50 11.23
N SER A 515 4.78 50.49 10.56
CA SER A 515 3.82 49.40 10.62
C SER A 515 4.43 48.08 10.17
N ARG A 516 4.04 46.97 10.82
CA ARG A 516 4.40 45.60 10.43
C ARG A 516 4.05 45.37 8.95
N VAL A 517 5.03 45.01 8.13
CA VAL A 517 4.86 44.76 6.69
C VAL A 517 4.80 43.26 6.44
N GLU A 518 3.80 42.81 5.68
CA GLU A 518 3.67 41.43 5.22
C GLU A 518 4.27 41.32 3.82
N ILE A 519 5.29 40.47 3.70
CA ILE A 519 6.03 40.23 2.47
C ILE A 519 5.86 38.76 2.08
N PRO A 520 5.28 38.45 0.91
CA PRO A 520 5.02 37.06 0.49
C PRO A 520 6.25 36.37 -0.10
N ASP A 521 7.17 37.11 -0.75
CA ASP A 521 8.31 36.53 -1.46
C ASP A 521 9.64 36.77 -0.74
N ILE A 522 10.58 35.83 -0.92
CA ILE A 522 11.90 35.92 -0.32
C ILE A 522 12.76 36.99 -1.00
N GLN A 523 12.63 37.19 -2.32
CA GLN A 523 13.38 38.24 -3.03
C GLN A 523 12.95 39.63 -2.56
N GLU A 524 11.64 39.86 -2.43
CA GLU A 524 11.11 41.09 -1.85
C GLU A 524 11.57 41.31 -0.40
N LEU A 525 11.70 40.23 0.39
CA LEU A 525 12.24 40.31 1.74
C LEU A 525 13.72 40.73 1.72
N GLN A 526 14.52 40.18 0.80
CA GLN A 526 15.94 40.53 0.66
C GLN A 526 16.08 42.02 0.32
N ASP A 527 15.34 42.50 -0.68
CA ASP A 527 15.34 43.91 -1.10
C ASP A 527 14.90 44.84 0.03
N TYR A 528 13.84 44.47 0.76
CA TYR A 528 13.33 45.24 1.90
C TYR A 528 14.36 45.29 3.04
N LEU A 529 15.01 44.18 3.38
CA LEU A 529 16.03 44.14 4.43
C LEU A 529 17.27 44.93 4.02
N ASN A 530 17.72 44.83 2.77
CA ASN A 530 18.85 45.61 2.24
C ASN A 530 18.59 47.11 2.35
N THR A 531 17.39 47.58 1.96
CA THR A 531 17.00 48.99 2.11
C THR A 531 16.81 49.40 3.57
N ALA A 532 16.23 48.55 4.41
CA ALA A 532 16.03 48.83 5.83
C ALA A 532 17.36 48.96 6.60
N ILE A 533 18.33 48.10 6.30
CA ILE A 533 19.68 48.17 6.88
C ILE A 533 20.41 49.44 6.39
N ALA A 534 20.33 49.76 5.10
CA ALA A 534 20.90 50.99 4.55
C ALA A 534 20.33 52.25 5.22
N ASN A 535 19.02 52.30 5.44
CA ASN A 535 18.35 53.40 6.15
C ASN A 535 18.81 53.50 7.61
N ALA A 536 18.95 52.36 8.31
CA ALA A 536 19.45 52.33 9.69
C ALA A 536 20.88 52.89 9.81
N LEU A 537 21.76 52.54 8.88
CA LEU A 537 23.11 53.12 8.80
C LEU A 537 23.07 54.62 8.48
N GLY A 538 22.18 55.04 7.57
CA GLY A 538 21.96 56.44 7.21
C GLY A 538 21.47 57.32 8.37
N GLN A 539 20.57 56.81 9.21
CA GLN A 539 20.12 57.49 10.44
C GLN A 539 21.30 57.74 11.40
N GLY A 540 22.22 56.78 11.52
CA GLY A 540 23.46 56.96 12.29
C GLY A 540 24.32 58.13 11.81
N ILE A 541 24.33 58.38 10.49
CA ILE A 541 25.09 59.46 9.86
C ILE A 541 24.40 60.83 10.06
N ILE A 542 23.07 60.90 9.91
CA ILE A 542 22.29 62.16 10.05
C ILE A 542 22.37 62.75 11.44
N ASN A 543 22.39 61.91 12.48
CA ASN A 543 22.43 62.40 13.86
C ASN A 543 23.61 63.34 14.15
N LYS A 544 24.66 63.35 13.31
CA LYS A 544 25.79 64.29 13.39
C LYS A 544 25.86 65.33 12.27
N LEU A 545 25.09 65.20 11.21
CA LEU A 545 25.09 66.13 10.08
C LEU A 545 23.92 67.10 10.16
N THR A 546 24.20 68.41 10.21
CA THR A 546 23.16 69.44 10.19
C THR A 546 22.74 69.77 8.75
N GLY A 547 21.41 69.78 8.48
CA GLY A 547 20.86 70.17 7.17
C GLY A 547 20.78 69.07 6.11
N TRP A 548 20.99 67.80 6.48
CA TRP A 548 20.81 66.63 5.63
C TRP A 548 19.51 65.89 5.97
N THR A 549 18.83 65.35 4.97
CA THR A 549 17.60 64.55 5.13
C THR A 549 17.78 63.15 4.56
N LEU A 550 17.23 62.13 5.24
CA LEU A 550 17.18 60.75 4.74
C LEU A 550 15.99 60.59 3.80
N ASN A 551 16.20 59.90 2.69
CA ASN A 551 15.10 59.30 1.96
C ASN A 551 14.90 57.85 2.44
N ASP A 552 13.82 57.64 3.20
CA ASP A 552 13.44 56.34 3.78
C ASP A 552 13.20 55.23 2.73
N ARG A 553 13.12 55.56 1.44
CA ARG A 553 12.93 54.56 0.37
C ARG A 553 14.22 54.00 -0.22
N CYS A 554 15.36 54.69 -0.05
CA CYS A 554 16.56 54.39 -0.84
C CYS A 554 17.88 54.48 -0.08
N GLY A 555 17.89 54.75 1.23
CA GLY A 555 19.16 54.91 1.98
C GLY A 555 20.03 56.07 1.47
N VAL A 556 19.43 57.04 0.77
CA VAL A 556 20.14 58.20 0.19
C VAL A 556 19.90 59.42 1.06
N LEU A 557 20.99 60.07 1.43
CA LEU A 557 21.06 61.31 2.18
C LEU A 557 21.23 62.47 1.20
N GLY A 558 20.39 63.50 1.30
CA GLY A 558 20.49 64.73 0.50
C GLY A 558 20.65 65.97 1.37
N LYS A 559 21.48 66.92 0.93
CA LYS A 559 21.64 68.23 1.60
C LYS A 559 20.64 69.24 1.03
N ALA A 560 19.94 69.97 1.89
CA ALA A 560 19.06 71.05 1.43
C ALA A 560 19.89 72.11 0.67
N ASN A 561 19.53 72.35 -0.60
CA ASN A 561 20.15 73.33 -1.51
C ASN A 561 21.50 72.95 -2.16
N SER A 562 21.89 71.66 -2.17
CA SER A 562 23.05 71.15 -2.95
C SER A 562 22.67 69.89 -3.75
N ASN A 563 23.42 69.59 -4.82
CA ASN A 563 23.34 68.30 -5.54
C ASN A 563 24.13 67.18 -4.85
N ASP A 564 24.75 67.46 -3.70
CA ASP A 564 25.49 66.47 -2.92
C ASP A 564 24.55 65.39 -2.37
N LYS A 565 24.85 64.14 -2.71
CA LYS A 565 24.14 62.95 -2.26
C LYS A 565 25.13 61.97 -1.65
N ILE A 566 24.77 61.40 -0.50
CA ILE A 566 25.48 60.27 0.07
C ILE A 566 24.54 59.06 -0.05
N GLY A 567 24.97 58.03 -0.77
CA GLY A 567 24.18 56.81 -0.96
C GLY A 567 24.79 55.65 -0.19
N ILE A 568 23.96 54.93 0.55
CA ILE A 568 24.34 53.66 1.20
C ILE A 568 23.57 52.56 0.48
N GLU A 569 24.30 51.61 -0.08
CA GLU A 569 23.72 50.43 -0.73
C GLU A 569 24.25 49.18 -0.04
N VAL A 570 23.34 48.30 0.38
CA VAL A 570 23.67 46.97 0.88
C VAL A 570 23.25 45.99 -0.21
N HIS A 571 24.21 45.23 -0.74
CA HIS A 571 23.93 44.17 -1.70
C HIS A 571 24.25 42.86 -1.00
N ALA A 572 23.22 42.05 -0.77
CA ALA A 572 23.32 40.66 -0.39
C ALA A 572 22.29 39.92 -1.26
N GLY A 573 22.75 39.15 -2.24
CA GLY A 573 21.89 38.53 -3.25
C GLY A 573 22.28 37.08 -3.54
N GLU A 574 21.72 36.50 -4.60
CA GLU A 574 22.12 35.15 -5.06
C GLU A 574 23.55 35.13 -5.64
N ASP A 575 24.00 36.24 -6.25
CA ASP A 575 25.34 36.40 -6.82
C ASP A 575 26.36 36.91 -5.78
N SER A 576 27.15 35.99 -5.22
CA SER A 576 28.20 36.29 -4.23
C SER A 576 29.28 37.28 -4.71
N ALA A 577 29.37 37.55 -6.02
CA ALA A 577 30.32 38.49 -6.60
C ALA A 577 29.95 39.97 -6.34
N HIS A 578 28.67 40.23 -6.08
CA HIS A 578 28.10 41.55 -5.78
C HIS A 578 27.77 41.75 -4.30
N ASP A 579 27.99 40.73 -3.46
CA ASP A 579 27.77 40.83 -2.03
C ASP A 579 28.75 41.82 -1.39
N GLY A 580 28.23 42.94 -0.91
CA GLY A 580 29.03 43.98 -0.29
C GLY A 580 28.24 45.20 0.17
N LEU A 581 28.85 45.94 1.09
CA LEU A 581 28.38 47.25 1.53
C LEU A 581 29.06 48.33 0.68
N ILE A 582 28.29 49.27 0.13
CA ILE A 582 28.81 50.36 -0.68
C ILE A 582 28.41 51.70 -0.06
N LEU A 583 29.40 52.55 0.18
CA LEU A 583 29.20 53.95 0.55
C LEU A 583 29.63 54.84 -0.62
N ARG A 584 28.69 55.59 -1.19
CA ARG A 584 28.95 56.60 -2.23
C ARG A 584 28.91 57.98 -1.61
N THR A 585 30.03 58.69 -1.62
CA THR A 585 30.10 60.13 -1.30
C THR A 585 30.14 60.93 -2.61
N PRO A 586 29.99 62.27 -2.57
CA PRO A 586 30.09 63.09 -3.78
C PRO A 586 31.44 63.01 -4.51
N LYS A 587 32.50 62.53 -3.84
CA LYS A 587 33.87 62.47 -4.37
C LYS A 587 34.36 61.05 -4.62
N ASP A 588 34.00 60.11 -3.75
CA ASP A 588 34.59 58.76 -3.73
C ASP A 588 33.54 57.66 -3.51
N ARG A 589 33.90 56.44 -3.92
CA ARG A 589 33.11 55.21 -3.70
C ARG A 589 33.93 54.22 -2.88
N PHE A 590 33.41 53.83 -1.73
CA PHE A 590 33.99 52.81 -0.85
C PHE A 590 33.13 51.55 -0.90
N GLU A 591 33.77 50.37 -0.96
CA GLU A 591 33.10 49.08 -1.14
C GLU A 591 33.78 48.02 -0.27
N TRP A 592 33.00 47.40 0.62
CA TRP A 592 33.44 46.30 1.48
C TRP A 592 32.77 45.02 0.99
N LYS A 593 33.57 44.10 0.43
CA LYS A 593 33.10 42.80 -0.04
C LYS A 593 33.30 41.71 1.00
N ALA A 594 32.41 40.73 1.05
CA ALA A 594 32.51 39.59 1.97
C ALA A 594 33.75 38.69 1.74
N GLN A 595 34.44 38.82 0.60
CA GLN A 595 35.65 38.04 0.26
C GLN A 595 36.97 38.79 0.52
N ASP A 596 36.93 40.10 0.78
CA ASP A 596 38.16 40.89 0.96
C ASP A 596 38.63 40.84 2.42
N GLU A 597 39.64 40.01 2.69
CA GLU A 597 40.36 40.07 3.96
C GLU A 597 41.21 41.36 4.03
N MET A 598 40.78 42.29 4.89
CA MET A 598 41.62 43.26 5.62
C MET A 598 42.38 44.36 4.84
N LYS A 599 41.78 45.06 3.86
CA LYS A 599 42.49 46.17 3.19
C LYS A 599 41.86 47.57 3.22
N GLN A 600 40.69 47.77 3.84
CA GLN A 600 40.06 49.10 3.95
C GLN A 600 39.73 49.44 5.40
N ASN A 601 39.76 50.74 5.74
CA ASN A 601 39.27 51.26 7.02
C ASN A 601 37.80 50.82 7.22
N GLY A 602 37.40 50.61 8.47
CA GLY A 602 36.03 50.18 8.80
C GLY A 602 34.98 51.19 8.33
N PHE A 603 33.73 50.76 8.08
CA PHE A 603 32.66 51.63 7.58
C PHE A 603 32.51 52.92 8.40
N TRP A 604 32.46 52.80 9.72
CA TRP A 604 32.35 53.95 10.62
C TRP A 604 33.61 54.81 10.69
N GLU A 605 34.79 54.24 10.42
CA GLU A 605 36.05 54.99 10.34
C GLU A 605 36.11 55.82 9.05
N THR A 606 35.72 55.25 7.92
CA THR A 606 35.57 55.99 6.64
C THR A 606 34.51 57.09 6.75
N VAL A 607 33.36 56.83 7.37
CA VAL A 607 32.33 57.85 7.62
C VAL A 607 32.90 58.99 8.46
N LYS A 608 33.67 58.68 9.51
CA LYS A 608 34.31 59.71 10.34
C LYS A 608 35.32 60.56 9.56
N GLN A 609 36.14 59.94 8.72
CA GLN A 609 37.19 60.63 7.96
C GLN A 609 36.65 61.46 6.79
N GLU A 610 35.74 60.89 5.99
CA GLU A 610 35.32 61.48 4.71
C GLU A 610 34.00 62.25 4.80
N VAL A 611 33.10 61.86 5.72
CA VAL A 611 31.77 62.45 5.84
C VAL A 611 31.68 63.43 7.01
N TRP A 612 32.14 63.06 8.21
CA TRP A 612 32.03 63.94 9.39
C TRP A 612 33.15 64.98 9.50
N ASN A 613 34.38 64.66 9.09
CA ASN A 613 35.49 65.63 9.11
C ASN A 613 35.58 66.46 7.81
N GLY A 614 34.93 66.01 6.73
CA GLY A 614 34.92 66.67 5.43
C GLY A 614 33.72 67.59 5.15
N ALA A 615 32.69 67.56 6.02
CA ALA A 615 31.51 68.43 6.00
C ALA A 615 31.64 69.58 7.00
#